data_AF-A0A8S3HZ04-F1
#
_entry.id   AF-A0A8S3HZ04-F1
#
_cell.length_a   1.000
_cell.length_b   1.000
_cell.length_c   1.000
_cell.angle_alpha   90.00
_cell.angle_beta   90.00
_cell.angle_gamma   90.00
#
_symmetry.space_group_name_H-M   'P 1'
#
loop_
_entity.id
_entity.type
_entity.pdbx_description
1 polymer ?
#
loop_
_entity_poly.entity_id
_entity_poly.type
_entity_poly.pdbx_seq_one_letter_code
_entity_poly.pdbx_strand_id
1 'polypeptide(L)'
;MGKAIRSISFHADGNLLAVGFQDGQISLVGFSKEKKELTEIDKTRERNAAIVCVRFSPNKKLLVASSNNCSIDFFNIQQNKLARVGYVTHIDDAVLQIDWATNSEYIRASTAGYHALVFHAPIGEEVKNHEEIEKIVWDSWTR
;
A
#
# COMPACT_ATOMS: atom_id res chain seq x y z
N MET A 1 22.20 13.91 2.05
CA MET A 1 22.16 12.46 1.80
C MET A 1 20.78 12.09 1.29
N GLY A 2 20.68 11.38 0.17
CA GLY A 2 19.40 10.93 -0.39
C GLY A 2 18.75 9.85 0.48
N LYS A 3 17.42 9.80 0.52
CA LYS A 3 16.67 8.75 1.23
C LYS A 3 16.56 7.54 0.32
N ALA A 4 16.94 6.36 0.83
CA ALA A 4 16.84 5.12 0.05
C ALA A 4 15.36 4.76 -0.20
N ILE A 5 15.02 4.54 -1.47
CA ILE A 5 13.70 4.07 -1.91
C ILE A 5 13.66 2.56 -1.80
N ARG A 6 12.53 2.02 -1.34
CA ARG A 6 12.33 0.58 -1.13
C ARG A 6 11.17 0.01 -1.94
N SER A 7 10.16 0.82 -2.22
CA SER A 7 8.98 0.39 -2.96
C SER A 7 8.39 1.51 -3.80
N ILE A 8 7.78 1.16 -4.92
CA ILE A 8 7.07 2.09 -5.80
C ILE A 8 5.79 1.45 -6.34
N SER A 9 4.79 2.27 -6.65
CA SER A 9 3.57 1.84 -7.34
C SER A 9 3.02 2.97 -8.19
N PHE A 10 2.63 2.66 -9.43
CA PHE A 10 1.96 3.60 -10.33
C PHE A 10 0.47 3.60 -10.07
N HIS A 11 -0.11 4.79 -10.02
CA HIS A 11 -1.55 4.94 -10.04
C HIS A 11 -2.07 4.56 -11.43
N ALA A 12 -3.20 3.87 -11.50
CA ALA A 12 -3.72 3.37 -12.78
C ALA A 12 -4.14 4.47 -13.77
N ASP A 13 -4.30 5.72 -13.32
CA ASP A 13 -4.49 6.88 -14.22
C ASP A 13 -3.19 7.42 -14.84
N GLY A 14 -2.03 6.87 -14.47
CA GLY A 14 -0.71 7.24 -15.03
C GLY A 14 -0.15 8.58 -14.56
N ASN A 15 -0.91 9.37 -13.81
CA ASN A 15 -0.51 10.73 -13.39
C ASN A 15 0.20 10.80 -12.04
N LEU A 16 0.16 9.72 -11.25
CA LEU A 16 0.70 9.66 -9.89
C LEU A 16 1.54 8.40 -9.67
N LEU A 17 2.55 8.53 -8.83
CA LEU A 17 3.42 7.47 -8.33
C LEU A 17 3.47 7.56 -6.81
N ALA A 18 3.27 6.45 -6.11
CA ALA A 18 3.59 6.33 -4.70
C ALA A 18 5.01 5.79 -4.54
N VAL A 19 5.79 6.36 -3.61
CA VAL A 19 7.16 5.97 -3.31
C VAL A 19 7.28 5.74 -1.81
N GLY A 20 7.69 4.53 -1.41
CA GLY A 20 7.98 4.16 -0.03
C GLY A 20 9.47 4.18 0.26
N PHE A 21 9.85 4.78 1.38
CA PHE A 21 11.25 5.01 1.77
C PHE A 21 11.69 4.17 2.97
N GLN A 22 13.01 4.01 3.11
CA GLN A 22 13.66 3.30 4.22
C GLN A 22 13.38 3.92 5.60
N ASP A 23 13.06 5.21 5.66
CA ASP A 23 12.76 5.90 6.92
C ASP A 23 11.27 5.82 7.33
N GLY A 24 10.42 5.23 6.49
CA GLY A 24 8.98 5.14 6.71
C GLY A 24 8.16 6.25 6.06
N GLN A 25 8.81 7.17 5.34
CA GLN A 25 8.10 8.13 4.52
C GLN A 25 7.41 7.42 3.35
N ILE A 26 6.23 7.93 2.99
CA ILE A 26 5.54 7.64 1.75
C ILE A 26 5.32 8.97 1.05
N SER A 27 5.73 9.08 -0.21
CA SER A 27 5.50 10.27 -1.04
C SER A 27 4.61 9.96 -2.22
N LEU A 28 3.68 10.86 -2.52
CA LEU A 28 3.01 10.93 -3.81
C LEU A 28 3.79 11.87 -4.72
N VAL A 29 4.14 11.36 -5.89
CA VAL A 29 4.89 12.08 -6.91
C VAL A 29 4.04 12.15 -8.17
N GLY A 30 4.02 13.29 -8.84
CA GLY A 30 3.36 13.44 -10.13
C GLY A 30 4.07 14.47 -11.01
N PHE A 31 3.63 14.56 -12.26
CA PHE A 31 4.27 15.44 -13.24
C PHE A 31 3.76 16.87 -13.14
N SER A 32 4.67 17.81 -12.84
CA SER A 32 4.38 19.24 -12.88
C SER A 32 4.57 19.77 -14.29
N LYS A 33 3.50 20.27 -14.92
CA LYS A 33 3.57 20.90 -16.25
C LYS A 33 4.39 22.19 -16.26
N GLU A 34 4.36 22.95 -15.16
CA GLU A 34 5.08 24.21 -15.02
C GLU A 34 6.59 23.98 -14.99
N LYS A 35 7.04 23.03 -14.16
CA LYS A 35 8.46 22.70 -13.99
C LYS A 35 8.98 21.68 -15.01
N LYS A 36 8.07 21.03 -15.76
CA LYS A 36 8.34 19.94 -16.71
C LYS A 36 9.13 18.79 -16.08
N GLU A 37 8.86 18.49 -14.82
CA GLU A 37 9.55 17.46 -14.04
C GLU A 37 8.60 16.72 -13.09
N LEU A 38 9.05 15.59 -12.56
CA LEU A 38 8.36 14.90 -11.48
C LEU A 38 8.61 15.62 -10.16
N THR A 39 7.53 15.94 -9.45
CA THR A 39 7.59 16.64 -8.17
C THR A 39 6.82 15.88 -7.10
N GLU A 40 7.32 15.90 -5.87
CA GLU A 40 6.56 15.46 -4.69
C GLU A 40 5.35 16.38 -4.52
N ILE A 41 4.14 15.80 -4.62
CA ILE A 41 2.87 16.49 -4.47
C ILE A 41 2.43 16.47 -3.00
N ASP A 42 2.63 15.33 -2.35
CA ASP A 42 2.31 15.14 -0.94
C ASP A 42 3.21 14.07 -0.33
N LYS A 43 3.31 14.07 0.99
CA LYS A 43 4.04 13.04 1.74
C LYS A 43 3.47 12.84 3.14
N THR A 44 3.57 11.62 3.62
CA THR A 44 3.29 11.29 5.02
C THR A 44 4.38 10.38 5.59
N ARG A 45 4.43 10.28 6.91
CA ARG A 45 5.32 9.39 7.65
C ARG A 45 4.63 8.94 8.93
N GLU A 46 3.80 7.92 8.78
CA GLU A 46 3.05 7.32 9.90
C GLU A 46 3.93 6.39 10.74
N ARG A 47 5.04 5.91 10.16
CA ARG A 47 5.93 4.91 10.75
C ARG A 47 7.38 5.39 10.73
N ASN A 48 8.15 4.91 11.70
CA ASN A 48 9.60 5.09 11.78
C ASN A 48 10.34 3.81 11.36
N ALA A 49 9.81 3.10 10.36
CA ALA A 49 10.35 1.85 9.85
C ALA A 49 10.20 1.81 8.32
N ALA A 50 11.08 1.09 7.64
CA ALA A 50 11.14 1.05 6.19
C ALA A 50 9.82 0.59 5.58
N ILE A 51 9.34 1.31 4.56
CA ILE A 51 8.18 0.91 3.77
C ILE A 51 8.61 -0.21 2.82
N VAL A 52 8.09 -1.41 3.03
CA VAL A 52 8.47 -2.62 2.29
C VAL A 52 7.68 -2.73 0.99
N CYS A 53 6.37 -2.45 1.04
CA CYS A 53 5.49 -2.53 -0.12
C CYS A 53 4.56 -1.31 -0.16
N VAL A 54 4.32 -0.75 -1.34
CA VAL A 54 3.22 0.17 -1.60
C VAL A 54 2.41 -0.30 -2.81
N ARG A 55 1.08 -0.21 -2.74
CA ARG A 55 0.18 -0.61 -3.83
C ARG A 55 -1.06 0.27 -3.89
N PHE A 56 -1.30 0.89 -5.03
CA PHE A 56 -2.61 1.49 -5.30
C PHE A 56 -3.67 0.40 -5.50
N SER A 57 -4.88 0.67 -5.04
CA SER A 57 -6.03 -0.20 -5.28
C SER A 57 -6.53 -0.10 -6.73
N PRO A 58 -7.14 -1.16 -7.28
CA PRO A 58 -7.73 -1.15 -8.62
C PRO A 58 -8.78 -0.04 -8.84
N ASN A 59 -9.55 0.31 -7.79
CA ASN A 59 -10.55 1.37 -7.84
C ASN A 59 -9.97 2.80 -7.83
N LYS A 60 -8.63 2.96 -7.77
CA LYS A 60 -7.90 4.23 -7.85
C LYS A 60 -8.10 5.20 -6.69
N LYS A 61 -8.66 4.74 -5.57
CA LYS A 61 -8.98 5.61 -4.42
C LYS A 61 -8.10 5.32 -3.21
N LEU A 62 -7.60 4.11 -3.08
CA LEU A 62 -6.83 3.68 -1.93
C LEU A 62 -5.36 3.43 -2.30
N LEU A 63 -4.51 3.63 -1.31
CA LEU A 63 -3.13 3.18 -1.28
C LEU A 63 -2.95 2.34 -0.03
N VAL A 64 -2.30 1.19 -0.16
CA VAL A 64 -1.84 0.40 0.99
C VAL A 64 -0.32 0.44 1.05
N ALA A 65 0.21 0.49 2.26
CA ALA A 65 1.64 0.42 2.52
C ALA A 65 1.95 -0.57 3.64
N SER A 66 2.88 -1.51 3.42
CA SER A 66 3.45 -2.32 4.49
C SER A 66 4.77 -1.74 4.97
N SER A 67 5.06 -1.93 6.25
CA SER A 67 6.29 -1.48 6.89
C SER A 67 7.01 -2.65 7.57
N ASN A 68 8.33 -2.52 7.73
CA ASN A 68 9.21 -3.53 8.30
C ASN A 68 8.97 -3.80 9.80
N ASN A 69 8.07 -3.06 10.44
CA ASN A 69 7.59 -3.28 11.81
C ASN A 69 6.29 -4.10 11.85
N CYS A 70 6.10 -5.02 10.90
CA CYS A 70 4.95 -5.90 10.78
C CYS A 70 3.60 -5.14 10.81
N SER A 71 3.50 -4.06 10.02
CA SER A 71 2.28 -3.27 9.95
C SER A 71 1.86 -2.96 8.52
N ILE A 72 0.57 -2.67 8.37
CA ILE A 72 -0.06 -2.25 7.14
C ILE A 72 -0.83 -0.96 7.43
N ASP A 73 -0.67 0.05 6.59
CA ASP A 73 -1.41 1.30 6.65
C ASP A 73 -2.22 1.50 5.37
N PHE A 74 -3.47 1.91 5.52
CA PHE A 74 -4.38 2.24 4.44
C PHE A 74 -4.54 3.74 4.34
N PHE A 75 -4.45 4.26 3.13
CA PHE A 75 -4.61 5.67 2.81
C PHE A 75 -5.70 5.85 1.76
N ASN A 76 -6.54 6.84 1.96
CA ASN A 76 -7.41 7.38 0.94
C ASN A 76 -6.70 8.51 0.20
N ILE A 77 -6.90 8.58 -1.11
CA ILE A 77 -6.32 9.60 -1.96
C ILE A 77 -7.44 10.48 -2.46
N GLN A 78 -7.47 11.72 -1.97
CA GLN A 78 -8.41 12.72 -2.45
C GLN A 78 -7.64 13.98 -2.79
N GLN A 79 -7.87 14.52 -3.99
CA GLN A 79 -7.22 15.74 -4.46
C GLN A 79 -5.68 15.66 -4.34
N ASN A 80 -5.10 14.50 -4.69
CA ASN A 80 -3.67 14.20 -4.60
C ASN A 80 -3.07 14.29 -3.19
N LYS A 81 -3.88 14.16 -2.13
CA LYS A 81 -3.41 14.10 -0.75
C LYS A 81 -3.57 12.71 -0.16
N LEU A 82 -2.60 12.30 0.66
CA LEU A 82 -2.66 11.07 1.44
C LEU A 82 -3.35 11.34 2.78
N ALA A 83 -4.47 10.67 3.02
CA ALA A 83 -5.13 10.63 4.31
C ALA A 83 -5.15 9.20 4.82
N ARG A 84 -4.50 8.93 5.95
CA ARG A 84 -4.55 7.59 6.57
C ARG A 84 -5.98 7.34 7.09
N VAL A 85 -6.54 6.20 6.73
CA VAL A 85 -7.94 5.83 7.03
C VAL A 85 -8.09 4.52 7.80
N GLY A 86 -7.02 3.73 7.89
CA GLY A 86 -7.02 2.49 8.65
C GLY A 86 -5.61 1.91 8.78
N TYR A 87 -5.43 0.94 9.66
CA TYR A 87 -4.14 0.27 9.84
C TYR A 87 -4.28 -1.07 10.57
N VAL A 88 -3.26 -1.92 10.39
CA VAL A 88 -3.07 -3.19 11.09
C VAL A 88 -1.67 -3.19 11.70
N THR A 89 -1.54 -3.58 12.96
CA THR A 89 -0.25 -3.63 13.70
C THR A 89 0.00 -4.92 14.45
N HIS A 90 -0.93 -5.87 14.41
CA HIS A 90 -0.86 -7.14 15.13
C HIS A 90 -0.52 -8.29 14.16
N ILE A 91 0.38 -8.04 13.21
CA ILE A 91 0.89 -9.08 12.30
C ILE A 91 2.16 -9.64 12.93
N ASP A 92 2.23 -10.96 13.11
CA ASP A 92 3.34 -11.60 13.80
C ASP A 92 4.63 -11.61 12.96
N ASP A 93 4.48 -11.69 11.63
CA ASP A 93 5.59 -11.80 10.68
C ASP A 93 5.72 -10.59 9.75
N ALA A 94 6.93 -10.40 9.21
CA ALA A 94 7.19 -9.34 8.25
C ALA A 94 6.32 -9.51 6.98
N VAL A 95 5.59 -8.47 6.61
CA VAL A 95 4.80 -8.42 5.37
C VAL A 95 5.72 -8.12 4.19
N LEU A 96 5.89 -9.11 3.32
CA LEU A 96 6.81 -9.05 2.17
C LEU A 96 6.16 -8.40 0.96
N GLN A 97 4.88 -8.71 0.71
CA GLN A 97 4.13 -8.23 -0.42
C GLN A 97 2.65 -8.06 -0.05
N ILE A 98 1.99 -7.10 -0.71
CA ILE A 98 0.55 -6.93 -0.66
C ILE A 98 0.00 -7.04 -2.09
N ASP A 99 -1.11 -7.77 -2.22
CA ASP A 99 -1.93 -7.84 -3.43
C ASP A 99 -3.35 -7.33 -3.13
N TRP A 100 -3.92 -6.55 -4.05
CA TRP A 100 -5.32 -6.13 -3.95
C TRP A 100 -6.24 -7.14 -4.59
N ALA A 101 -7.45 -7.27 -4.04
CA ALA A 101 -8.55 -7.88 -4.76
C ALA A 101 -9.05 -6.95 -5.88
N THR A 102 -9.54 -7.51 -6.97
CA THR A 102 -10.08 -6.77 -8.14
C THR A 102 -11.23 -5.82 -7.77
N ASN A 103 -12.05 -6.19 -6.77
CA ASN A 103 -13.11 -5.33 -6.24
C ASN A 103 -12.59 -4.20 -5.32
N SER A 104 -11.29 -4.18 -4.97
CA SER A 104 -10.66 -3.24 -4.04
C SER A 104 -11.20 -3.27 -2.60
N GLU A 105 -11.90 -4.34 -2.22
CA GLU A 105 -12.46 -4.50 -0.86
C GLU A 105 -11.57 -5.34 0.05
N TYR A 106 -10.60 -6.05 -0.52
CA TYR A 106 -9.69 -6.91 0.21
C TYR A 106 -8.24 -6.68 -0.19
N ILE A 107 -7.35 -6.96 0.75
CA ILE A 107 -5.93 -7.16 0.49
C ILE A 107 -5.48 -8.54 0.95
N ARG A 108 -4.48 -9.10 0.28
CA ARG A 108 -3.72 -10.25 0.74
C ARG A 108 -2.32 -9.79 1.10
N ALA A 109 -1.89 -10.09 2.32
CA ALA A 109 -0.56 -9.81 2.82
C ALA A 109 0.23 -11.13 2.89
N SER A 110 1.23 -11.29 2.03
CA SER A 110 2.15 -12.44 2.08
C SER A 110 3.22 -12.16 3.14
N THR A 111 3.31 -13.01 4.16
CA THR A 111 4.24 -12.83 5.27
C THR A 111 5.45 -13.76 5.17
N ALA A 112 6.51 -13.45 5.92
CA ALA A 112 7.69 -14.32 6.04
C ALA A 112 7.40 -15.66 6.74
N GLY A 113 6.30 -15.76 7.51
CA GLY A 113 5.88 -16.95 8.23
C GLY A 113 5.15 -17.99 7.38
N TYR A 114 5.29 -17.94 6.05
CA TYR A 114 4.65 -18.85 5.07
C TYR A 114 3.12 -18.78 4.99
N HIS A 115 2.47 -17.91 5.75
CA HIS A 115 1.01 -17.73 5.72
C HIS A 115 0.65 -16.42 5.04
N ALA A 116 -0.36 -16.44 4.17
CA ALA A 116 -0.95 -15.23 3.64
C ALA A 116 -2.15 -14.83 4.51
N LEU A 117 -2.17 -13.58 4.97
CA LEU A 117 -3.29 -13.02 5.72
C LEU A 117 -4.19 -12.22 4.75
N VAL A 118 -5.50 -12.23 5.00
CA VAL A 118 -6.46 -11.47 4.20
C VAL A 118 -7.14 -10.45 5.10
N PHE A 119 -7.26 -9.21 4.63
CA PHE A 119 -7.91 -8.14 5.38
C PHE A 119 -8.94 -7.41 4.52
N HIS A 120 -10.04 -6.98 5.13
CA HIS A 120 -10.92 -5.98 4.54
C HIS A 120 -10.21 -4.63 4.45
N ALA A 121 -10.28 -3.99 3.29
CA ALA A 121 -9.78 -2.65 3.07
C ALA A 121 -10.93 -1.64 3.06
N PRO A 122 -10.73 -0.41 3.59
CA PRO A 122 -9.53 0.07 4.27
C PRO A 122 -9.50 -0.21 5.79
N ILE A 123 -10.52 -0.89 6.32
CA ILE A 123 -10.76 -1.04 7.77
C ILE A 123 -9.63 -1.80 8.46
N GLY A 124 -9.04 -2.79 7.78
CA GLY A 124 -7.96 -3.63 8.31
C GLY A 124 -8.46 -4.80 9.18
N GLU A 125 -9.72 -5.17 9.08
CA GLU A 125 -10.26 -6.35 9.77
C GLU A 125 -9.81 -7.64 9.07
N GLU A 126 -9.27 -8.59 9.84
CA GLU A 126 -8.77 -9.86 9.31
C GLU A 126 -9.93 -10.79 8.92
N VAL A 127 -9.90 -11.29 7.69
CA VAL A 127 -10.86 -12.26 7.18
C VAL A 127 -10.32 -13.65 7.47
N LYS A 128 -11.05 -14.41 8.29
CA LYS A 128 -10.69 -15.80 8.66
C LYS A 128 -11.56 -16.86 8.00
N ASN A 129 -12.68 -16.45 7.40
CA ASN A 129 -13.59 -17.38 6.74
C ASN A 129 -12.97 -17.89 5.43
N HIS A 130 -12.69 -19.19 5.38
CA HIS A 130 -12.05 -19.82 4.24
C HIS A 130 -12.91 -19.77 2.96
N GLU A 131 -14.21 -20.02 3.07
CA GLU A 131 -15.13 -20.00 1.91
C GLU A 131 -15.26 -18.60 1.29
N GLU A 132 -15.08 -17.56 2.11
CA GLU A 132 -15.05 -16.17 1.64
C GLU A 132 -13.75 -15.91 0.88
N ILE A 133 -12.61 -16.27 1.47
CA ILE A 133 -11.27 -16.06 0.88
C ILE A 133 -11.16 -16.74 -0.50
N GLU A 134 -11.65 -17.96 -0.65
CA GLU A 134 -11.57 -18.71 -1.91
C GLU A 134 -12.35 -18.05 -3.05
N LYS A 135 -13.37 -17.25 -2.73
CA LYS A 135 -14.19 -16.53 -3.73
C LYS A 135 -13.55 -15.21 -4.17
N ILE A 136 -12.50 -14.75 -3.51
CA ILE A 136 -11.85 -13.48 -3.82
C ILE A 136 -11.02 -13.62 -5.11
N VAL A 137 -11.27 -12.72 -6.05
CA VAL A 137 -10.48 -12.60 -7.29
C VAL A 137 -9.41 -11.53 -7.11
N TRP A 138 -8.14 -11.94 -7.14
CA TRP A 138 -6.97 -11.08 -6.96
C TRP A 138 -6.58 -10.33 -8.24
N ASP A 139 -6.21 -9.06 -8.12
CA ASP A 139 -5.86 -8.16 -9.23
C ASP A 139 -4.47 -8.45 -9.81
N SER A 140 -3.50 -8.74 -8.94
CA SER A 140 -2.15 -9.15 -9.34
C SER A 140 -2.02 -10.67 -9.44
N TRP A 141 -1.36 -11.11 -10.51
CA TRP A 141 -1.06 -12.51 -10.82
C TRP A 141 0.29 -13.00 -10.27
N THR A 142 0.83 -12.38 -9.22
CA THR A 142 2.02 -12.94 -8.55
C THR A 142 1.63 -14.24 -7.85
N ARG A 143 1.87 -15.36 -8.55
CA ARG A 143 1.92 -16.71 -8.01
C ARG A 143 3.26 -16.96 -7.33
#